data_AF-A0A818BZM6-F1
#
_entry.id   AF-A0A818BZM6-F1
#
_cell.length_a   1.000
_cell.length_b   1.000
_cell.length_c   1.000
_cell.angle_alpha   90.00
_cell.angle_beta   90.00
_cell.angle_gamma   90.00
#
_symmetry.space_group_name_H-M   'P 1'
#
loop_
_entity.id
_entity.type
_entity.pdbx_description
1 polymer ?
#
loop_
_entity_poly.entity_id
_entity_poly.type
_entity_poly.pdbx_seq_one_letter_code
_entity_poly.pdbx_strand_id
1 'polypeptide(L)'
;MDVDLELGMNISCKELRVLLLQEFRLGHKTTEATSNICSTMSKDALFIRTAQDWFNWFKNDNFELDDLPRAGRPLEVDMDVLKQLAEEDPRLTTRCLAERLGCSHTTVKTHLRELGKTWKYGVWIPHELSPLQLQHRVDACMKLLTSHRNYQ
;
A
#
# COMPACT_ATOMS: atom_id res chain seq x y z
N MET A 1 -26.27 -19.91 -41.51
CA MET A 1 -24.81 -20.08 -41.51
C MET A 1 -24.28 -18.67 -41.46
N ASP A 2 -23.93 -18.23 -40.25
CA ASP A 2 -23.22 -17.00 -39.92
C ASP A 2 -23.26 -16.92 -38.41
N VAL A 3 -22.11 -17.11 -37.78
CA VAL A 3 -21.46 -16.17 -36.85
C VAL A 3 -20.08 -16.78 -36.67
N ASP A 4 -19.15 -16.35 -37.53
CA ASP A 4 -17.73 -16.56 -37.26
C ASP A 4 -17.44 -15.94 -35.90
N LEU A 5 -17.19 -16.84 -34.96
CA LEU A 5 -16.79 -16.55 -33.60
C LEU A 5 -15.38 -15.96 -33.71
N GLU A 6 -15.29 -14.63 -33.87
CA GLU A 6 -14.06 -13.88 -33.65
C GLU A 6 -13.63 -14.14 -32.21
N LEU A 7 -12.82 -15.19 -32.06
CA LEU A 7 -12.01 -15.49 -30.90
C LEU A 7 -11.04 -14.31 -30.74
N GLY A 8 -11.52 -13.26 -30.10
CA GLY A 8 -10.71 -12.13 -29.66
C GLY A 8 -9.63 -12.67 -28.73
N MET A 9 -8.45 -12.94 -29.29
CA MET A 9 -7.26 -13.26 -28.53
C MET A 9 -6.98 -12.04 -27.64
N ASN A 10 -7.30 -12.17 -26.35
CA ASN A 10 -7.12 -11.10 -25.37
C ASN A 10 -5.64 -11.05 -24.98
N ILE A 11 -4.83 -10.45 -25.85
CA ILE A 11 -3.38 -10.32 -25.66
C ILE A 11 -3.12 -9.29 -24.57
N SER A 12 -2.30 -9.67 -23.60
CA SER A 12 -1.93 -8.79 -22.49
C SER A 12 -0.97 -7.69 -22.94
N CYS A 13 -1.07 -6.51 -22.33
CA CYS A 13 -0.10 -5.43 -22.52
C CYS A 13 1.35 -5.89 -22.30
N LYS A 14 1.58 -6.85 -21.39
CA LYS A 14 2.93 -7.40 -21.15
C LYS A 14 3.44 -8.22 -22.33
N GLU A 15 2.58 -8.98 -23.00
CA GLU A 15 2.93 -9.78 -24.17
C GLU A 15 3.28 -8.88 -25.37
N LEU A 16 2.52 -7.79 -25.56
CA LEU A 16 2.82 -6.77 -26.58
C LEU A 16 4.20 -6.12 -26.37
N ARG A 17 4.60 -5.88 -25.11
CA ARG A 17 5.92 -5.34 -24.78
C ARG A 17 7.05 -6.31 -25.11
N VAL A 18 6.84 -7.61 -24.87
CA VAL A 18 7.81 -8.66 -25.25
C VAL A 18 7.98 -8.72 -26.76
N LEU A 19 6.89 -8.67 -27.53
CA LEU A 19 6.93 -8.65 -28.99
C LEU A 19 7.65 -7.40 -29.51
N LEU A 20 7.37 -6.23 -28.94
CA LEU A 20 8.06 -4.98 -29.28
C LEU A 20 9.57 -5.07 -29.02
N LEU A 21 9.98 -5.69 -27.91
CA LEU A 21 11.39 -5.91 -27.61
C LEU A 21 12.05 -6.86 -28.61
N GLN A 22 11.35 -7.91 -29.04
CA GLN A 22 11.84 -8.81 -30.08
C GLN A 22 12.05 -8.08 -31.41
N GLU A 23 11.06 -7.33 -31.88
CA GLU A 23 11.16 -6.54 -33.11
C GLU A 23 12.28 -5.48 -33.04
N PHE A 24 12.48 -4.88 -31.87
CA PHE A 24 13.59 -3.95 -31.63
C PHE A 24 14.95 -4.64 -31.76
N ARG A 25 15.10 -5.86 -31.21
CA ARG A 25 16.33 -6.66 -31.33
C ARG A 25 16.60 -7.14 -32.76
N LEU A 26 15.56 -7.33 -33.56
CA LEU A 26 15.66 -7.64 -34.99
C LEU A 26 16.10 -6.43 -35.82
N GLY A 27 16.13 -5.22 -35.23
CA GLY A 27 16.55 -3.99 -35.91
C GLY A 27 15.45 -3.37 -36.79
N HIS A 28 14.20 -3.82 -36.66
CA HIS A 28 13.08 -3.26 -37.40
C HIS A 28 12.75 -1.86 -36.93
N LYS A 29 12.18 -1.04 -37.83
CA LYS A 29 11.67 0.29 -37.46
C LYS A 29 10.35 0.17 -36.72
N THR A 30 10.01 1.17 -35.91
CA THR A 30 8.77 1.16 -35.12
C THR A 30 7.50 0.95 -35.95
N THR A 31 7.44 1.52 -37.16
CA THR A 31 6.31 1.38 -38.08
C THR A 31 6.18 -0.06 -38.62
N GLU A 32 7.32 -0.68 -38.90
CA GLU A 32 7.41 -2.06 -39.38
C GLU A 32 7.05 -3.04 -38.26
N ALA A 33 7.62 -2.84 -37.06
CA ALA A 33 7.27 -3.60 -35.87
C ALA A 33 5.77 -3.53 -35.54
N THR A 34 5.16 -2.34 -35.62
CA THR A 34 3.72 -2.17 -35.38
C THR A 34 2.89 -2.91 -36.43
N SER A 35 3.28 -2.81 -37.71
CA SER A 35 2.61 -3.53 -38.80
C SER A 35 2.72 -5.05 -38.61
N ASN A 36 3.92 -5.56 -38.30
CA ASN A 36 4.16 -6.98 -38.09
C ASN A 36 3.33 -7.53 -36.93
N ILE A 37 3.30 -6.80 -35.81
CA ILE A 37 2.51 -7.19 -34.63
C ILE A 37 1.01 -7.12 -34.94
N CYS A 38 0.50 -6.04 -35.55
CA CYS A 38 -0.92 -5.95 -35.89
C CYS A 38 -1.36 -6.97 -36.94
N SER A 39 -0.47 -7.35 -37.88
CA SER A 39 -0.76 -8.41 -38.86
C SER A 39 -0.81 -9.80 -38.25
N THR A 40 -0.03 -10.06 -37.19
CA THR A 40 0.07 -11.40 -36.56
C THR A 40 -0.94 -11.61 -35.43
N MET A 41 -1.27 -10.54 -34.70
CA MET A 41 -2.02 -10.61 -33.44
C MET A 41 -3.48 -10.16 -33.58
N SER A 42 -3.70 -8.95 -34.08
CA SER A 42 -5.02 -8.37 -34.43
C SER A 42 -4.82 -6.98 -35.01
N LYS A 43 -5.72 -6.55 -35.91
CA LYS A 43 -5.64 -5.28 -36.65
C LYS A 43 -5.56 -4.05 -35.71
N ASP A 44 -6.10 -4.15 -34.50
CA ASP A 44 -6.17 -3.07 -33.51
C ASP A 44 -5.39 -3.38 -32.22
N ALA A 45 -4.43 -4.33 -32.25
CA ALA A 45 -3.70 -4.76 -31.05
C ALA A 45 -2.73 -3.70 -30.49
N LEU A 46 -2.19 -2.82 -31.33
CA LEU A 46 -1.14 -1.88 -30.94
C LEU A 46 -1.25 -0.53 -31.66
N PHE A 47 -1.20 0.56 -30.90
CA PHE A 47 -1.08 1.91 -31.47
C PHE A 47 0.39 2.25 -31.74
N ILE A 48 0.66 2.90 -32.89
CA ILE A 48 2.01 3.33 -33.29
C ILE A 48 2.68 4.21 -32.20
N ARG A 49 1.90 5.06 -31.51
CA ARG A 49 2.41 5.91 -30.42
C ARG A 49 2.97 5.07 -29.26
N THR A 50 2.24 4.04 -28.84
CA THR A 50 2.70 3.11 -27.80
C THR A 50 3.99 2.41 -28.22
N ALA A 51 4.08 1.96 -29.48
CA ALA A 51 5.31 1.37 -30.02
C ALA A 51 6.50 2.34 -29.98
N GLN A 52 6.28 3.62 -30.31
CA GLN A 52 7.32 4.65 -30.28
C GLN A 52 7.82 4.90 -28.86
N ASP A 53 6.92 4.99 -27.88
CA ASP A 53 7.28 5.19 -26.48
C ASP A 53 8.15 4.04 -25.98
N TRP A 54 7.77 2.79 -26.28
CA TRP A 54 8.57 1.61 -25.93
C TRP A 54 9.91 1.55 -26.66
N PHE A 55 9.96 1.89 -27.95
CA PHE A 55 11.22 1.95 -28.69
C PHE A 55 12.17 3.01 -28.15
N ASN A 56 11.64 4.16 -27.71
CA ASN A 56 12.44 5.19 -27.03
C ASN A 56 12.93 4.70 -25.66
N TRP A 57 12.10 3.94 -24.95
CA TRP A 57 12.46 3.29 -23.69
C TRP A 57 13.61 2.29 -23.88
N PHE A 58 13.54 1.42 -24.90
CA PHE A 58 14.58 0.44 -25.24
C PHE A 58 15.88 1.09 -25.74
N LYS A 59 15.79 2.23 -26.43
CA LYS A 59 16.98 3.02 -26.84
C LYS A 59 17.75 3.60 -25.65
N ASN A 60 17.09 3.80 -24.52
CA ASN A 60 17.71 4.25 -23.28
C ASN A 60 18.26 3.08 -22.43
N ASP A 61 18.49 1.92 -23.05
CA ASP A 61 18.95 0.66 -22.41
C ASP A 61 18.07 0.17 -21.26
N ASN A 62 16.81 0.61 -21.19
CA ASN A 62 15.85 0.10 -20.22
C ASN A 62 15.01 -1.01 -20.86
N PHE A 63 15.16 -2.24 -20.37
CA PHE A 63 14.45 -3.43 -20.86
C PHE A 63 13.43 -3.98 -19.85
N GLU A 64 13.07 -3.19 -18.84
CA GLU A 64 12.03 -3.54 -17.89
C GLU A 64 10.66 -3.50 -18.58
N LEU A 65 9.97 -4.65 -18.62
CA LEU A 65 8.68 -4.81 -19.30
C LEU A 65 7.49 -4.68 -18.35
N ASP A 66 7.75 -4.66 -17.05
CA ASP A 66 6.73 -4.50 -16.02
C ASP A 66 6.35 -3.03 -15.84
N ASP A 67 5.11 -2.80 -15.45
CA ASP A 67 4.68 -1.45 -15.04
C ASP A 67 5.49 -1.05 -13.82
N LEU A 68 6.18 0.08 -13.89
CA LEU A 68 6.70 0.72 -12.69
C LEU A 68 5.56 0.94 -11.69
N PRO A 69 5.85 0.88 -10.37
CA PRO A 69 4.87 1.19 -9.37
C PRO A 69 4.27 2.56 -9.69
N ARG A 70 2.97 2.58 -9.97
CA ARG A 70 2.28 3.81 -10.31
C ARG A 70 2.39 4.73 -9.11
N ALA A 71 2.82 5.97 -9.33
CA ALA A 71 2.68 7.02 -8.34
C ALA A 71 1.18 7.12 -8.02
N GLY A 72 0.79 6.59 -6.87
CA GLY A 72 -0.57 6.67 -6.39
C GLY A 72 -0.97 8.12 -6.13
N ARG A 73 -2.20 8.32 -5.65
CA ARG A 73 -2.57 9.65 -5.14
C ARG A 73 -1.61 10.02 -3.99
N PRO A 74 -1.00 11.21 -4.00
CA PRO A 74 -0.16 11.65 -2.90
C PRO A 74 -0.94 11.57 -1.58
N LEU A 75 -0.30 11.08 -0.53
CA LEU A 75 -0.83 11.10 0.83
C LEU A 75 -0.81 12.55 1.31
N GLU A 76 -1.98 13.17 1.45
CA GLU A 76 -2.11 14.56 1.87
C GLU A 76 -1.84 14.75 3.38
N VAL A 77 -1.77 13.65 4.14
CA VAL A 77 -1.62 13.64 5.59
C VAL A 77 -0.22 13.17 5.98
N ASP A 78 0.45 13.96 6.80
CA ASP A 78 1.71 13.58 7.44
C ASP A 78 1.47 12.48 8.48
N MET A 79 2.02 11.30 8.19
CA MET A 79 1.87 10.10 9.02
C MET A 79 2.60 10.23 10.36
N ASP A 80 3.70 10.99 10.40
CA ASP A 80 4.48 11.18 11.62
C ASP A 80 3.73 12.07 12.61
N VAL A 81 3.07 13.12 12.11
CA VAL A 81 2.19 13.99 12.91
C VAL A 81 0.99 13.21 13.43
N LEU A 82 0.36 12.38 12.59
CA LEU A 82 -0.76 11.52 13.04
C LEU A 82 -0.31 10.54 14.13
N LYS A 83 0.87 9.95 13.99
CA LYS A 83 1.43 9.02 14.97
C LYS A 83 1.69 9.72 16.31
N GLN A 84 2.28 10.91 16.28
CA GLN A 84 2.53 11.70 17.48
C GLN A 84 1.23 12.01 18.22
N LEU A 85 0.21 12.52 17.53
CA LEU A 85 -1.10 12.83 18.13
C LEU A 85 -1.77 11.61 18.76
N ALA A 86 -1.65 10.45 18.12
CA ALA A 86 -2.21 9.20 18.63
C ALA A 86 -1.46 8.65 19.85
N GLU A 87 -0.18 8.98 20.02
CA GLU A 87 0.64 8.58 21.17
C GLU A 87 0.48 9.55 22.36
N GLU A 88 0.29 10.85 22.09
CA GLU A 88 0.00 11.86 23.10
C GLU A 88 -1.34 11.62 23.81
N ASP A 89 -2.40 11.31 23.04
CA ASP A 89 -3.70 10.95 23.61
C ASP A 89 -4.38 9.81 22.82
N PRO A 90 -4.21 8.56 23.31
CA PRO A 90 -4.83 7.38 22.69
C PRO A 90 -6.36 7.36 22.74
N ARG A 91 -7.00 8.27 23.49
CA ARG A 91 -8.47 8.32 23.62
C ARG A 91 -9.13 9.20 22.54
N LEU A 92 -8.34 9.91 21.74
CA LEU A 92 -8.87 10.76 20.68
C LEU A 92 -9.65 9.95 19.64
N THR A 93 -10.79 10.51 19.22
CA THR A 93 -11.57 9.92 18.14
C THR A 93 -10.96 10.23 16.78
N THR A 94 -11.24 9.38 15.78
CA THR A 94 -10.78 9.62 14.40
C THR A 94 -11.34 10.92 13.81
N ARG A 95 -12.50 11.39 14.28
CA ARG A 95 -13.06 12.70 13.88
C ARG A 95 -12.27 13.87 14.45
N CYS A 96 -11.92 13.84 15.74
CA CYS A 96 -11.05 14.87 16.32
C CYS A 96 -9.67 14.92 15.65
N LEU A 97 -9.09 13.77 15.34
CA LEU A 97 -7.82 13.71 14.62
C LEU A 97 -7.96 14.29 13.19
N ALA A 98 -9.07 13.99 12.51
CA ALA A 98 -9.36 14.53 11.19
C ALA A 98 -9.52 16.05 11.19
N GLU A 99 -10.22 16.61 12.18
CA GLU A 99 -10.36 18.06 12.35
C GLU A 99 -9.01 18.74 12.58
N ARG A 100 -8.14 18.16 13.42
CA ARG A 100 -6.79 18.70 13.68
C ARG A 100 -5.88 18.62 12.45
N LEU A 101 -6.01 17.56 11.66
CA LEU A 101 -5.19 17.31 10.47
C LEU A 101 -5.79 17.89 9.18
N GLY A 102 -6.97 18.52 9.25
CA GLY A 102 -7.64 19.09 8.08
C GLY A 102 -8.03 18.05 7.02
N CYS A 103 -8.24 16.79 7.40
CA CYS A 103 -8.50 15.70 6.47
C CYS A 103 -9.81 14.97 6.80
N SER A 104 -10.19 13.99 5.97
CA SER A 104 -11.39 13.20 6.23
C SER A 104 -11.15 12.14 7.32
N HIS A 105 -12.18 11.84 8.13
CA HIS A 105 -12.06 10.81 9.18
C HIS A 105 -11.76 9.40 8.62
N THR A 106 -12.13 9.11 7.37
CA THR A 106 -11.82 7.85 6.68
C THR A 106 -10.34 7.78 6.29
N THR A 107 -9.74 8.89 5.89
CA THR A 107 -8.28 9.03 5.67
C THR A 107 -7.52 8.70 6.95
N VAL A 108 -7.88 9.34 8.07
CA VAL A 108 -7.28 9.05 9.39
C VAL A 108 -7.42 7.58 9.78
N LYS A 109 -8.62 7.00 9.63
CA LYS A 109 -8.87 5.58 9.94
C LYS A 109 -7.98 4.65 9.12
N THR A 110 -7.79 4.95 7.83
CA THR A 110 -6.96 4.15 6.93
C THR A 110 -5.49 4.21 7.35
N HIS A 111 -5.00 5.41 7.65
CA HIS A 111 -3.63 5.63 8.10
C HIS A 111 -3.32 5.05 9.47
N LEU A 112 -4.24 5.13 10.43
CA LEU A 112 -4.08 4.46 11.72
C LEU A 112 -3.95 2.94 11.55
N ARG A 113 -4.67 2.34 10.60
CA ARG A 113 -4.53 0.91 10.27
C ARG A 113 -3.18 0.59 9.64
N GLU A 114 -2.68 1.44 8.73
CA GLU A 114 -1.34 1.31 8.14
C GLU A 114 -0.23 1.42 9.20
N LEU A 115 -0.43 2.26 10.22
CA LEU A 115 0.45 2.38 11.40
C LEU A 115 0.31 1.21 12.40
N GLY A 116 -0.58 0.25 12.13
CA GLY A 116 -0.85 -0.88 13.03
C GLY A 116 -1.57 -0.49 14.32
N LYS A 117 -2.18 0.70 14.40
CA LYS A 117 -2.95 1.14 15.55
C LYS A 117 -4.37 0.59 15.47
N THR A 118 -4.83 0.03 16.58
CA THR A 118 -6.19 -0.52 16.73
C THR A 118 -6.86 0.09 17.94
N TRP A 119 -8.15 0.39 17.83
CA TRP A 119 -8.93 0.84 18.97
C TRP A 119 -9.16 -0.30 19.97
N LYS A 120 -8.99 0.00 21.26
CA LYS A 120 -9.21 -0.94 22.37
C LYS A 120 -10.02 -0.26 23.47
N TYR A 121 -10.84 -1.03 24.17
CA TYR A 121 -11.54 -0.55 25.36
C TYR A 121 -10.55 -0.24 26.48
N GLY A 122 -10.85 0.80 27.26
CA GLY A 122 -10.16 1.03 28.53
C GLY A 122 -10.43 -0.09 29.52
N VAL A 123 -9.45 -0.36 30.39
CA VAL A 123 -9.62 -1.30 31.50
C VAL A 123 -10.43 -0.61 32.59
N TRP A 124 -11.46 -1.28 33.09
CA TRP A 124 -12.22 -0.78 34.24
C TRP A 124 -11.39 -0.93 35.52
N ILE A 125 -11.22 0.16 36.25
CA ILE A 125 -10.49 0.19 37.52
C ILE A 125 -11.53 0.40 38.63
N PRO A 126 -11.64 -0.50 39.63
CA PRO A 126 -12.75 -0.48 40.59
C PRO A 126 -12.87 0.78 41.46
N HIS A 127 -11.75 1.40 41.80
CA HIS A 127 -11.70 2.63 42.58
C HIS A 127 -10.41 3.39 42.28
N GLU A 128 -10.50 4.71 42.41
CA GLU A 128 -9.33 5.57 42.34
C GLU A 128 -8.53 5.45 43.65
N LEU A 129 -7.25 5.08 43.54
CA LEU A 129 -6.39 4.90 44.69
C LEU A 129 -5.72 6.23 45.06
N SER A 130 -5.72 6.55 46.35
CA SER A 130 -4.91 7.65 46.86
C SER A 130 -3.41 7.29 46.80
N PRO A 131 -2.50 8.28 46.77
CA PRO A 131 -1.06 8.03 46.80
C PRO A 131 -0.61 7.15 47.98
N LEU A 132 -1.23 7.35 49.15
CA LEU A 132 -0.97 6.54 50.34
C LEU A 132 -1.41 5.08 50.14
N GLN A 133 -2.58 4.86 49.55
CA GLN A 133 -3.08 3.51 49.25
C GLN A 133 -2.23 2.79 48.20
N LEU A 134 -1.73 3.52 47.19
CA LEU A 134 -0.80 2.98 46.20
C LEU A 134 0.49 2.48 46.88
N GLN A 135 1.09 3.30 47.74
CA GLN A 135 2.32 2.92 48.45
C GLN A 135 2.11 1.69 49.34
N HIS A 136 1.04 1.67 50.14
CA HIS A 136 0.72 0.52 50.98
C HIS A 136 0.56 -0.77 50.19
N ARG A 137 -0.06 -0.71 49.00
CA ARG A 137 -0.20 -1.87 48.12
C ARG A 137 1.14 -2.36 47.59
N VAL A 138 2.02 -1.45 47.16
CA VAL A 138 3.38 -1.79 46.71
C VAL A 138 4.17 -2.46 47.84
N ASP A 139 4.18 -1.87 49.04
CA ASP A 139 4.91 -2.39 50.19
C ASP A 139 4.42 -3.78 50.60
N ALA A 140 3.09 -3.99 50.62
CA ALA A 140 2.50 -5.29 50.92
C ALA A 140 2.91 -6.35 49.89
N CYS A 141 2.81 -6.03 48.59
CA CYS A 141 3.23 -6.93 47.53
C CYS A 141 4.72 -7.28 47.61
N MET A 142 5.59 -6.29 47.86
CA MET A 142 7.03 -6.51 47.99
C MET A 142 7.37 -7.43 49.17
N LYS A 143 6.73 -7.24 50.33
CA LYS A 143 6.89 -8.14 51.48
C LYS A 143 6.45 -9.58 51.17
N LEU A 144 5.32 -9.75 50.48
CA LEU A 144 4.82 -11.07 50.11
C LEU A 144 5.71 -11.76 49.07
N LEU A 145 6.26 -11.02 48.10
CA LEU A 145 7.17 -11.55 47.08
C LEU A 145 8.52 -11.98 47.66
N THR A 146 9.02 -11.25 48.66
CA THR A 146 10.32 -11.53 49.30
C THR A 146 10.26 -12.61 50.38
N SER A 147 9.10 -12.81 50.98
CA SER A 147 8.87 -13.89 51.94
C SER A 147 8.93 -15.24 51.23
N HIS A 148 10.02 -15.99 51.44
CA HIS A 148 10.10 -17.38 51.00
C HIS A 148 9.13 -18.22 51.82
N ARG A 149 8.30 -19.02 51.12
CA ARG A 149 7.41 -19.98 51.80
C ARG A 149 8.25 -21.14 52.34
N ASN A 150 8.67 -21.02 53.59
CA ASN A 150 9.31 -22.12 54.32
C ASN A 150 8.22 -23.14 54.71
N TYR A 151 7.82 -24.01 53.78
CA TYR A 151 7.08 -25.20 54.13
C TYR A 151 8.09 -26.25 54.60
N GLN A 152 8.18 -26.45 55.93
CA GLN A 152 8.78 -27.64 56.54
C GLN A 152 7.73 -28.73 56.69
#